data_AF-A0A965Q032-F1
#
_entry.id   AF-A0A965Q032-F1
#
_cell.length_a   1.000
_cell.length_b   1.000
_cell.length_c   1.000
_cell.angle_alpha   90.00
_cell.angle_beta   90.00
_cell.angle_gamma   90.00
#
_symmetry.space_group_name_H-M   'P 1'
#
loop_
_entity.id
_entity.type
_entity.pdbx_description
1 polymer ?
#
loop_
_entity_poly.entity_id
_entity_poly.type
_entity_poly.pdbx_seq_one_letter_code
_entity_poly.pdbx_strand_id
1 'polypeptide(L)'
;MKFVNYGYDRQLLANLRILSRSTPDLRPIHFQPDGHCLLNGVRYHSRPEAACGALMEKYIPDYKIIPGTSFQVPIGVGCGGDVQTIDFRLRDIFVEYHPPRIHQVSRRAKVLRKESREIRRLRGLLRKRGVSRKLRDQTYERLRRCLTEQYVESRMEVLSNSPLTQDFTLVVLTSPEELYRDFLCSLQISRLPDIGSFVSEFKRLMKQVMDVREEKVPGSQW
;
A
#
# COMPACT_ATOMS: atom_id res chain seq x y z
N MET A 1 -41.00 -20.40 -9.85
CA MET A 1 -39.93 -19.43 -9.50
C MET A 1 -39.08 -20.06 -8.39
N LYS A 2 -37.88 -20.58 -8.70
CA LYS A 2 -37.00 -21.24 -7.71
C LYS A 2 -36.16 -20.18 -7.01
N PHE A 3 -36.42 -19.92 -5.72
CA PHE A 3 -35.53 -19.12 -4.89
C PHE A 3 -34.28 -19.95 -4.57
N VAL A 4 -33.16 -19.62 -5.20
CA VAL A 4 -31.85 -20.16 -4.82
C VAL A 4 -31.51 -19.53 -3.47
N ASN A 5 -31.63 -20.31 -2.41
CA ASN A 5 -31.37 -19.88 -1.04
C ASN A 5 -29.85 -19.73 -0.83
N TYR A 6 -29.33 -18.52 -1.02
CA TYR A 6 -27.91 -18.20 -0.81
C TYR A 6 -27.60 -18.08 0.70
N GLY A 7 -27.65 -19.20 1.43
CA GLY A 7 -27.20 -19.26 2.84
C GLY A 7 -25.75 -18.79 3.04
N TYR A 8 -24.95 -18.77 1.96
CA TYR A 8 -23.60 -18.23 1.93
C TYR A 8 -23.52 -16.72 2.18
N ASP A 9 -24.56 -15.96 1.82
CA ASP A 9 -24.49 -14.49 1.88
C ASP A 9 -24.55 -14.01 3.34
N ARG A 10 -25.41 -14.61 4.17
CA ARG A 10 -25.47 -14.31 5.61
C ARG A 10 -24.17 -14.66 6.33
N GLN A 11 -23.55 -15.79 6.01
CA GLN A 11 -22.30 -16.20 6.66
C GLN A 11 -21.10 -15.38 6.15
N LEU A 12 -21.08 -14.97 4.88
CA LEU A 12 -20.06 -14.05 4.35
C LEU A 12 -20.21 -12.66 4.98
N LEU A 13 -21.43 -12.14 5.09
CA LEU A 13 -21.73 -10.86 5.73
C LEU A 13 -21.43 -10.89 7.24
N ALA A 14 -21.68 -12.01 7.92
CA ALA A 14 -21.30 -12.20 9.32
C ALA A 14 -19.77 -12.22 9.49
N ASN A 15 -19.04 -12.93 8.62
CA ASN A 15 -17.58 -12.94 8.65
C ASN A 15 -16.99 -11.57 8.28
N LEU A 16 -17.62 -10.81 7.39
CA LEU A 16 -17.25 -9.43 7.07
C LEU A 16 -17.46 -8.50 8.27
N ARG A 17 -18.56 -8.67 9.01
CA ARG A 17 -18.82 -7.93 10.27
C ARG A 17 -17.86 -8.33 11.38
N ILE A 18 -17.46 -9.60 11.44
CA ILE A 18 -16.43 -10.07 12.37
C ILE A 18 -15.10 -9.46 11.97
N LEU A 19 -14.68 -9.55 10.71
CA LEU A 19 -13.46 -8.90 10.24
C LEU A 19 -13.46 -7.40 10.52
N SER A 20 -14.57 -6.69 10.30
CA SER A 20 -14.67 -5.25 10.59
C SER A 20 -14.76 -4.89 12.08
N ARG A 21 -14.94 -5.86 12.99
CA ARG A 21 -15.01 -5.65 14.46
C ARG A 21 -13.83 -6.27 15.21
N SER A 22 -13.23 -7.30 14.63
CA SER A 22 -12.02 -8.02 15.05
C SER A 22 -10.76 -7.44 14.39
N THR A 23 -10.94 -6.36 13.63
CA THR A 23 -9.90 -5.55 12.97
C THR A 23 -8.84 -4.95 13.88
N PRO A 24 -8.98 -4.68 15.20
CA PRO A 24 -7.82 -4.20 15.99
C PRO A 24 -6.62 -5.15 15.87
N ASP A 25 -6.93 -6.44 15.70
CA ASP A 25 -6.06 -7.58 15.39
C ASP A 25 -5.31 -7.54 14.05
N LEU A 26 -5.92 -6.98 12.99
CA LEU A 26 -5.37 -7.01 11.64
C LEU A 26 -4.38 -5.87 11.48
N ARG A 27 -3.09 -6.15 11.58
CA ARG A 27 -2.02 -5.23 11.22
C ARG A 27 -1.83 -5.27 9.70
N PRO A 28 -1.63 -4.11 9.06
CA PRO A 28 -1.11 -4.07 7.70
C PRO A 28 0.13 -4.97 7.63
N ILE A 29 0.07 -6.00 6.80
CA ILE A 29 1.22 -6.86 6.60
C ILE A 29 2.20 -6.03 5.75
N HIS A 30 3.18 -5.42 6.42
CA HIS A 30 4.35 -4.86 5.76
C HIS A 30 5.14 -6.03 5.19
N PHE A 31 4.79 -6.44 3.98
CA PHE A 31 5.64 -7.32 3.20
C PHE A 31 6.76 -6.44 2.68
N GLN A 32 7.88 -6.39 3.38
CA GLN A 32 9.15 -6.00 2.76
C GLN A 32 9.45 -7.13 1.76
N PRO A 33 9.31 -6.93 0.44
CA PRO A 33 9.85 -7.90 -0.48
C PRO A 33 11.35 -7.95 -0.20
N ASP A 34 11.94 -9.14 -0.19
CA ASP A 34 13.39 -9.37 -0.03
C ASP A 34 14.21 -8.81 -1.23
N GLY A 35 13.75 -7.73 -1.85
CA GLY A 35 14.29 -7.14 -3.06
C GLY A 35 13.85 -5.70 -3.18
N HIS A 36 14.83 -4.82 -3.13
CA HIS A 36 14.67 -3.47 -3.63
C HIS A 36 14.61 -3.46 -5.15
N CYS A 37 14.13 -2.36 -5.71
CA CYS A 37 14.10 -2.16 -7.15
C CYS A 37 14.72 -0.82 -7.53
N LEU A 38 15.27 -0.73 -8.74
CA LEU A 38 15.96 0.46 -9.25
C LEU A 38 15.19 1.09 -10.39
N LEU A 39 15.06 2.41 -10.33
CA LEU A 39 14.61 3.24 -11.43
C LEU A 39 15.39 4.57 -11.40
N ASN A 40 16.00 4.94 -12.52
CA ASN A 40 16.82 6.17 -12.65
C ASN A 40 17.90 6.32 -11.55
N GLY A 41 18.53 5.21 -11.14
CA GLY A 41 19.58 5.21 -10.12
C GLY A 41 19.07 5.30 -8.67
N VAL A 42 17.76 5.41 -8.43
CA VAL A 42 17.17 5.46 -7.09
C VAL A 42 16.62 4.08 -6.71
N ARG A 43 16.84 3.70 -5.44
CA ARG A 43 16.40 2.43 -4.85
C ARG A 43 15.04 2.59 -4.17
N TYR A 44 14.07 1.77 -4.56
CA TYR A 44 12.70 1.76 -4.05
C TYR A 44 12.35 0.41 -3.41
N HIS A 45 11.41 0.39 -2.47
CA HIS A 45 10.88 -0.82 -1.86
C HIS A 45 9.89 -1.57 -2.76
N SER A 46 9.32 -0.89 -3.76
CA SER A 46 8.42 -1.55 -4.71
C SER A 46 8.35 -0.89 -6.09
N ARG A 47 8.03 -1.68 -7.12
CA ARG A 47 7.83 -1.16 -8.48
C ARG A 47 6.74 -0.07 -8.58
N PRO A 48 5.59 -0.20 -7.89
CA PRO A 48 4.59 0.86 -7.87
C PRO A 48 5.09 2.17 -7.21
N GLU A 49 5.85 2.08 -6.12
CA GLU A 49 6.46 3.24 -5.47
C GLU A 49 7.47 3.92 -6.42
N ALA A 50 8.32 3.14 -7.11
CA ALA A 50 9.22 3.67 -8.12
C ALA A 50 8.48 4.42 -9.25
N ALA A 51 7.39 3.85 -9.75
CA ALA A 51 6.54 4.50 -10.75
C ALA A 51 5.88 5.78 -10.20
N CYS A 52 5.44 5.77 -8.94
CA CYS A 52 4.90 6.94 -8.24
C CYS A 52 5.94 8.07 -8.18
N GLY A 53 7.14 7.78 -7.67
CA GLY A 53 8.22 8.77 -7.56
C GLY A 53 8.62 9.37 -8.91
N ALA A 54 8.73 8.54 -9.94
CA ALA A 54 9.06 9.01 -11.29
C ALA A 54 7.96 9.92 -11.89
N LEU A 55 6.69 9.64 -11.63
CA LEU A 55 5.59 10.50 -12.11
C LEU A 55 5.49 11.79 -11.30
N MET A 56 5.73 11.75 -9.98
CA MET A 56 5.80 12.95 -9.15
C MET A 56 6.91 13.89 -9.64
N GLU A 57 8.13 13.38 -9.87
CA GLU A 57 9.24 14.18 -10.41
C GLU A 57 8.96 14.74 -11.81
N LYS A 58 8.19 14.00 -12.63
CA LYS A 58 7.81 14.45 -13.97
C LYS A 58 6.77 15.57 -13.95
N TYR A 59 5.74 15.44 -13.12
CA TYR A 59 4.55 16.31 -13.20
C TYR A 59 4.55 17.46 -12.19
N ILE A 60 5.25 17.34 -11.07
CA ILE A 60 5.30 18.38 -10.04
C ILE A 60 6.49 19.29 -10.32
N PRO A 61 6.29 20.58 -10.63
CA PRO A 61 7.38 21.51 -10.87
C PRO A 61 8.37 21.53 -9.70
N ASP A 62 9.67 21.51 -10.02
CA ASP A 62 10.79 21.57 -9.08
C ASP A 62 10.88 20.42 -8.06
N TYR A 63 9.98 19.44 -8.12
CA TYR A 63 10.08 18.25 -7.28
C TYR A 63 11.22 17.36 -7.79
N LYS A 64 12.05 16.88 -6.86
CA LYS A 64 13.14 15.94 -7.12
C LYS A 64 13.15 14.84 -6.09
N ILE A 65 13.46 13.63 -6.51
CA ILE A 65 13.67 12.49 -5.61
C ILE A 65 15.05 12.60 -4.96
N ILE A 66 15.09 12.97 -3.68
CA ILE A 66 16.30 13.14 -2.88
C ILE A 66 16.14 12.29 -1.62
N PRO A 67 16.90 11.18 -1.50
CA PRO A 67 16.83 10.30 -0.34
C PRO A 67 17.01 11.04 0.99
N GLY A 68 16.16 10.72 1.97
CA GLY A 68 16.14 11.36 3.29
C GLY A 68 15.51 12.76 3.33
N THR A 69 15.28 13.40 2.19
CA THR A 69 14.75 14.78 2.12
C THR A 69 13.34 14.83 1.53
N SER A 70 13.16 14.28 0.34
CA SER A 70 11.87 14.24 -0.38
C SER A 70 11.42 12.83 -0.70
N PHE A 71 12.28 11.82 -0.46
CA PHE A 71 12.03 10.40 -0.66
C PHE A 71 12.60 9.58 0.50
N GLN A 72 11.85 8.59 0.99
CA GLN A 72 12.21 7.78 2.17
C GLN A 72 12.63 8.66 3.36
N VAL A 73 11.73 9.58 3.72
CA VAL A 73 11.95 10.66 4.68
C VAL A 73 11.84 10.09 6.10
N PRO A 74 12.89 10.14 6.93
CA PRO A 74 12.81 9.69 8.32
C PRO A 74 11.79 10.52 9.09
N ILE A 75 10.85 9.86 9.77
CA ILE A 75 9.82 10.51 10.59
C ILE A 75 9.92 10.16 12.08
N GLY A 76 10.79 9.22 12.44
CA GLY A 76 11.02 8.84 13.82
C GLY A 76 11.66 7.47 13.96
N VAL A 77 11.67 6.95 15.18
CA VAL A 77 12.16 5.63 15.52
C VAL A 77 10.98 4.83 16.08
N GLY A 78 10.72 3.65 15.51
CA GLY A 78 9.67 2.76 15.97
C GLY A 78 10.04 2.05 17.28
N CYS A 79 9.08 1.34 17.88
CA CYS A 79 9.29 0.62 19.14
C CYS A 79 10.42 -0.42 19.12
N GLY A 80 10.83 -0.88 17.93
CA GLY A 80 11.93 -1.82 17.73
C GLY A 80 13.31 -1.18 17.58
N GLY A 81 13.41 0.15 17.60
CA GLY A 81 14.66 0.88 17.31
C GLY A 81 14.89 1.16 15.82
N ASP A 82 14.03 0.65 14.94
CA ASP A 82 14.13 0.89 13.50
C ASP A 82 13.65 2.29 13.12
N VAL A 83 14.40 2.96 12.24
CA VAL A 83 13.98 4.24 11.66
C VAL A 83 12.74 4.03 10.80
N GLN A 84 11.67 4.77 11.12
CA GLN A 84 10.45 4.80 10.33
C GLN A 84 10.59 5.88 9.26
N THR A 85 10.29 5.53 8.00
CA THR A 85 10.35 6.45 6.86
C THR A 85 8.98 6.59 6.20
N ILE A 86 8.71 7.75 5.60
CA ILE A 86 7.60 8.01 4.67
C ILE A 86 8.14 7.96 3.23
N ASP A 87 7.38 7.41 2.30
CA ASP A 87 7.82 7.28 0.90
C ASP A 87 8.20 8.64 0.28
N PHE A 88 7.35 9.65 0.34
CA PHE A 88 7.60 10.96 -0.28
C PHE A 88 7.19 12.15 0.61
N ARG A 89 7.92 13.27 0.47
CA ARG A 89 7.57 14.56 1.07
C ARG A 89 7.56 15.67 0.03
N LEU A 90 6.46 16.41 -0.03
CA LEU A 90 6.31 17.65 -0.79
C LEU A 90 5.85 18.75 0.17
N ARG A 91 6.76 19.69 0.51
CA ARG A 91 6.49 20.76 1.50
C ARG A 91 6.07 20.17 2.86
N ASP A 92 4.86 20.45 3.30
CA ASP A 92 4.13 20.01 4.50
C ASP A 92 3.20 18.82 4.22
N ILE A 93 3.31 18.20 3.05
CA ILE A 93 2.53 17.03 2.67
C ILE A 93 3.44 15.80 2.58
N PHE A 94 3.09 14.78 3.34
CA PHE A 94 3.60 13.43 3.21
C PHE A 94 2.72 12.61 2.27
N VAL A 95 3.34 11.83 1.40
CA VAL A 95 2.66 10.94 0.47
C VAL A 95 3.24 9.55 0.59
N GLU A 96 2.37 8.55 0.75
CA GLU A 96 2.76 7.15 0.72
C GLU A 96 1.99 6.41 -0.36
N TYR A 97 2.68 5.53 -1.10
CA TYR A 97 2.07 4.69 -2.10
C TYR A 97 2.00 3.25 -1.58
N HIS A 98 0.91 2.93 -0.89
CA HIS A 98 0.74 1.66 -0.18
C HIS A 98 -0.52 0.89 -0.65
N PRO A 99 -0.47 0.22 -1.81
CA PRO A 99 -1.59 -0.62 -2.25
C PRO A 99 -1.74 -1.83 -1.30
N PRO A 100 -2.84 -1.96 -0.54
CA PRO A 100 -2.99 -3.05 0.41
C PRO A 100 -2.96 -4.39 -0.32
N ARG A 101 -2.00 -5.23 0.05
CA ARG A 101 -1.84 -6.53 -0.57
C ARG A 101 -2.43 -7.61 0.31
N ILE A 102 -3.50 -8.25 -0.19
CA ILE A 102 -4.11 -9.40 0.48
C ILE A 102 -3.34 -10.67 0.06
N HIS A 103 -2.06 -10.73 0.44
CA HIS A 103 -1.18 -11.84 0.10
C HIS A 103 -1.49 -13.12 0.89
N GLN A 104 -1.01 -14.25 0.36
CA GLN A 104 -0.87 -15.45 1.19
C GLN A 104 0.34 -15.19 2.09
N VAL A 105 0.12 -15.05 3.38
CA VAL A 105 1.23 -15.06 4.34
C VAL A 105 2.04 -16.32 4.10
N SER A 106 3.32 -16.14 3.74
CA SER A 106 4.23 -17.26 3.52
C SER A 106 4.27 -18.09 4.81
N ARG A 107 4.41 -19.42 4.71
CA ARG A 107 4.45 -20.31 5.90
C ARG A 107 5.57 -19.92 6.90
N ARG A 108 6.52 -19.07 6.51
CA ARG A 108 7.67 -18.65 7.30
C ARG A 108 7.40 -17.49 8.27
N ALA A 109 6.40 -16.65 8.03
CA ALA A 109 6.03 -15.58 8.97
C ALA A 109 5.22 -16.16 10.15
N LYS A 110 5.90 -16.68 11.17
CA LYS A 110 5.28 -17.32 12.36
C LYS A 110 4.40 -16.35 13.18
N VAL A 111 4.65 -15.05 13.11
CA VAL A 111 3.98 -14.01 13.92
C VAL A 111 2.54 -13.74 13.46
N LEU A 112 2.22 -13.94 12.18
CA LEU A 112 0.93 -13.55 11.59
C LEU A 112 -0.14 -14.66 11.60
N ARG A 113 0.03 -15.73 12.38
CA ARG A 113 -0.75 -16.98 12.21
C ARG A 113 -2.26 -16.83 12.40
N LYS A 114 -2.75 -15.91 13.24
CA LYS A 114 -4.20 -15.73 13.50
C LYS A 114 -4.88 -14.93 12.38
N GLU A 115 -4.36 -13.75 12.06
CA GLU A 115 -4.83 -12.90 10.96
C GLU A 115 -4.77 -13.65 9.61
N SER A 116 -3.69 -14.42 9.42
CA SER A 116 -3.53 -15.32 8.28
C SER A 116 -4.65 -16.35 8.14
N ARG A 117 -5.22 -16.83 9.25
CA ARG A 117 -6.32 -17.82 9.22
C ARG A 117 -7.62 -17.17 8.77
N GLU A 118 -7.94 -15.98 9.26
CA GLU A 118 -9.18 -15.29 8.90
C GLU A 118 -9.18 -14.81 7.47
N ILE A 119 -8.09 -14.17 7.01
CA ILE A 119 -7.92 -13.79 5.60
C ILE A 119 -7.97 -15.03 4.70
N ARG A 120 -7.33 -16.14 5.10
CA ARG A 120 -7.38 -17.40 4.35
C ARG A 120 -8.79 -17.99 4.33
N ARG A 121 -9.54 -17.92 5.44
CA ARG A 121 -10.93 -18.37 5.54
C ARG A 121 -11.82 -17.54 4.62
N LEU A 122 -11.70 -16.20 4.65
CA LEU A 122 -12.43 -15.30 3.77
C LEU A 122 -12.13 -15.61 2.29
N ARG A 123 -10.85 -15.75 1.93
CA ARG A 123 -10.45 -16.12 0.56
C ARG A 123 -11.01 -17.48 0.16
N GLY A 124 -11.02 -18.45 1.07
CA GLY A 124 -11.64 -19.75 0.88
C GLY A 124 -13.13 -19.62 0.58
N LEU A 125 -13.86 -18.81 1.35
CA LEU A 125 -15.28 -18.52 1.12
C LEU A 125 -15.51 -17.83 -0.24
N LEU A 126 -14.70 -16.83 -0.59
CA LEU A 126 -14.81 -16.09 -1.83
C LEU A 126 -14.50 -16.93 -3.08
N ARG A 127 -13.70 -17.99 -2.93
CA ARG A 127 -13.36 -18.95 -4.00
C ARG A 127 -14.38 -20.07 -4.16
N LYS A 128 -15.35 -20.23 -3.25
CA LYS A 128 -16.39 -21.27 -3.38
C LYS A 128 -17.20 -21.05 -4.66
N ARG A 129 -17.59 -22.15 -5.31
CA ARG A 129 -18.53 -22.13 -6.46
C ARG A 129 -19.84 -21.46 -6.00
N GLY A 130 -20.39 -20.59 -6.85
CA GLY A 130 -21.64 -19.87 -6.58
C GLY A 130 -21.50 -18.46 -6.00
N VAL A 131 -20.30 -18.05 -5.58
CA VAL A 131 -20.04 -16.64 -5.22
C VAL A 131 -19.90 -15.82 -6.51
N SER A 132 -20.74 -14.79 -6.66
CA SER A 132 -20.69 -13.92 -7.84
C SER A 132 -19.39 -13.12 -7.88
N ARG A 133 -18.89 -12.82 -9.08
CA ARG A 133 -17.73 -11.94 -9.27
C ARG A 133 -17.94 -10.58 -8.62
N LYS A 134 -19.13 -9.98 -8.79
CA LYS A 134 -19.53 -8.71 -8.18
C LYS A 134 -19.38 -8.73 -6.65
N LEU A 135 -19.89 -9.76 -5.97
CA LEU A 135 -19.79 -9.87 -4.52
C LEU A 135 -18.34 -10.03 -4.06
N ARG A 136 -17.55 -10.82 -4.81
CA ARG A 136 -16.12 -10.99 -4.55
C ARG A 136 -15.37 -9.66 -4.64
N ASP A 137 -15.60 -8.91 -5.71
CA ASP A 137 -14.95 -7.62 -5.94
C ASP A 137 -15.35 -6.62 -4.83
N GLN A 138 -16.64 -6.51 -4.50
CA GLN A 138 -17.12 -5.67 -3.39
C GLN A 138 -16.51 -6.06 -2.03
N THR A 139 -16.31 -7.35 -1.79
CA THR A 139 -15.69 -7.85 -0.55
C THR A 139 -14.21 -7.46 -0.49
N TYR A 140 -13.48 -7.62 -1.60
CA TYR A 140 -12.07 -7.23 -1.67
C TYR A 140 -11.89 -5.72 -1.51
N GLU A 141 -12.75 -4.90 -2.12
CA GLU A 141 -12.70 -3.45 -1.96
C GLU A 141 -12.95 -3.01 -0.51
N ARG A 142 -13.91 -3.64 0.18
CA ARG A 142 -14.13 -3.37 1.62
C ARG A 142 -12.92 -3.73 2.46
N LEU A 143 -12.32 -4.91 2.22
CA LEU A 143 -11.14 -5.34 2.95
C LEU A 143 -9.94 -4.42 2.68
N ARG A 144 -9.75 -4.01 1.42
CA ARG A 144 -8.70 -3.05 1.04
C ARG A 144 -8.86 -1.74 1.84
N ARG A 145 -10.07 -1.19 1.89
CA ARG A 145 -10.38 0.03 2.63
C ARG A 145 -10.04 -0.10 4.11
N CYS A 146 -10.49 -1.17 4.78
CA CYS A 146 -10.18 -1.37 6.19
C CYS A 146 -8.67 -1.47 6.44
N LEU A 147 -7.92 -2.18 5.59
CA LEU A 147 -6.46 -2.27 5.72
C LEU A 147 -5.78 -0.92 5.49
N THR A 148 -6.29 -0.09 4.57
CA THR A 148 -5.80 1.28 4.36
C THR A 148 -6.09 2.17 5.56
N GLU A 149 -7.30 2.11 6.13
CA GLU A 149 -7.68 2.89 7.33
C GLU A 149 -6.75 2.59 8.50
N GLN A 150 -6.52 1.30 8.79
CA GLN A 150 -5.60 0.87 9.85
C GLN A 150 -4.16 1.30 9.61
N TYR A 151 -3.72 1.24 8.35
CA TYR A 151 -2.41 1.71 7.97
C TYR A 151 -2.29 3.21 8.23
N VAL A 152 -3.26 4.01 7.78
CA VAL A 152 -3.31 5.45 8.04
C VAL A 152 -3.29 5.76 9.53
N GLU A 153 -4.14 5.10 10.33
CA GLU A 153 -4.18 5.27 11.79
C GLU A 153 -2.81 5.02 12.43
N SER A 154 -2.16 3.90 12.07
CA SER A 154 -0.83 3.57 12.58
C SER A 154 0.24 4.58 12.16
N ARG A 155 0.18 5.10 10.93
CA ARG A 155 1.12 6.13 10.45
C ARG A 155 0.88 7.47 11.14
N MET A 156 -0.37 7.85 11.34
CA MET A 156 -0.74 9.08 12.05
C MET A 156 -0.29 9.04 13.51
N GLU A 157 -0.35 7.89 14.18
CA GLU A 157 0.19 7.73 15.54
C GLU A 157 1.69 8.08 15.57
N VAL A 158 2.49 7.55 14.62
CA VAL A 158 3.92 7.87 14.52
C VAL A 158 4.14 9.36 14.27
N LEU A 159 3.38 9.95 13.35
CA LEU A 159 3.51 11.38 13.02
C LEU A 159 3.10 12.29 14.19
N SER A 160 2.07 11.93 14.94
CA SER A 160 1.59 12.69 16.11
C SER A 160 2.54 12.65 17.30
N ASN A 161 3.37 11.60 17.40
CA ASN A 161 4.36 11.45 18.46
C ASN A 161 5.66 12.20 18.18
N SER A 162 5.82 12.80 16.99
CA SER A 162 7.01 13.55 16.60
C SER A 162 6.68 15.04 16.41
N PRO A 163 7.27 15.94 17.23
CA PRO A 163 7.06 17.39 17.09
C PRO A 163 7.46 17.93 15.72
N LEU A 164 8.33 17.25 14.98
CA LEU A 164 8.80 17.66 13.67
C LEU A 164 7.77 17.42 12.55
N THR A 165 6.76 16.58 12.82
CA THR A 165 5.80 16.13 11.80
C THR A 165 4.34 16.40 12.17
N GLN A 166 4.08 17.02 13.33
CA GLN A 166 2.73 17.25 13.84
C GLN A 166 1.84 18.07 12.88
N ASP A 167 2.44 18.99 12.12
CA ASP A 167 1.73 19.91 11.22
C ASP A 167 1.64 19.38 9.79
N PHE A 168 2.12 18.16 9.54
CA PHE A 168 2.15 17.60 8.20
C PHE A 168 0.85 16.86 7.86
N THR A 169 0.41 17.01 6.62
CA THR A 169 -0.72 16.24 6.08
C THR A 169 -0.22 14.92 5.52
N LEU A 170 -0.83 13.79 5.92
CA LEU A 170 -0.54 12.48 5.33
C LEU A 170 -1.58 12.12 4.25
N VAL A 171 -1.10 11.85 3.03
CA VAL A 171 -1.89 11.33 1.90
C VAL A 171 -1.43 9.92 1.60
N VAL A 172 -2.30 8.93 1.84
CA VAL A 172 -2.03 7.53 1.49
C VAL A 172 -2.75 7.17 0.22
N LEU A 173 -1.98 6.76 -0.79
CA LEU A 173 -2.43 6.38 -2.11
C LEU A 173 -2.33 4.87 -2.28
N THR A 174 -3.36 4.25 -2.83
CA THR A 174 -3.45 2.81 -3.03
C THR A 174 -3.55 2.42 -4.50
N SER A 175 -3.70 3.39 -5.40
CA SER A 175 -3.86 3.18 -6.84
C SER A 175 -3.27 4.35 -7.64
N PRO A 176 -2.91 4.14 -8.94
CA PRO A 176 -2.48 5.25 -9.79
C PRO A 176 -3.62 6.24 -10.06
N GLU A 177 -4.88 5.80 -9.98
CA GLU A 177 -6.03 6.68 -10.11
C GLU A 177 -6.14 7.66 -8.94
N GLU A 178 -5.91 7.21 -7.71
CA GLU A 178 -5.85 8.08 -6.52
C GLU A 178 -4.66 9.04 -6.61
N LEU A 179 -3.49 8.57 -7.04
CA LEU A 179 -2.33 9.44 -7.30
C LEU A 179 -2.67 10.57 -8.27
N TYR A 180 -3.41 10.25 -9.34
CA TYR A 180 -3.82 11.25 -10.31
C TYR A 180 -4.88 12.21 -9.76
N ARG A 181 -6.02 11.67 -9.31
CA ARG A 181 -7.22 12.47 -8.98
C ARG A 181 -7.12 13.18 -7.65
N ASP A 182 -6.61 12.48 -6.63
CA ASP A 182 -6.70 12.95 -5.26
C ASP A 182 -5.44 13.75 -4.88
N PHE A 183 -4.31 13.42 -5.51
CA PHE A 183 -3.04 14.11 -5.27
C PHE A 183 -2.62 15.07 -6.40
N LEU A 184 -2.32 14.59 -7.61
CA LEU A 184 -1.78 15.48 -8.65
C LEU A 184 -2.76 16.57 -9.10
N CYS A 185 -4.04 16.24 -9.26
CA CYS A 185 -5.06 17.24 -9.58
C CYS A 185 -5.27 18.27 -8.47
N SER A 186 -5.13 17.88 -7.20
CA SER A 186 -5.31 18.82 -6.07
C SER A 186 -4.18 19.85 -5.97
N LEU A 187 -3.01 19.55 -6.56
CA LEU A 187 -1.90 20.50 -6.71
C LEU A 187 -2.08 21.53 -7.84
N GLN A 188 -3.21 21.50 -8.58
CA GLN A 188 -3.51 22.44 -9.67
C GLN A 188 -2.43 22.49 -10.77
N ILE A 189 -1.81 21.34 -11.08
CA ILE A 189 -0.79 21.22 -12.12
C ILE A 189 -1.42 21.50 -13.50
N SER A 190 -0.87 22.47 -14.22
CA SER A 190 -1.45 23.00 -15.47
C SER A 190 -1.41 22.04 -16.67
N ARG A 191 -0.54 21.02 -16.64
CA ARG A 191 -0.29 20.09 -17.76
C ARG A 191 -0.28 18.63 -17.33
N LEU A 192 -1.41 18.17 -16.81
CA LEU A 192 -1.63 16.73 -16.59
C LEU A 192 -2.20 16.07 -17.86
N PRO A 193 -1.74 14.86 -18.24
CA PRO A 193 -2.37 14.09 -19.31
C PRO A 193 -3.75 13.61 -18.85
N ASP A 194 -4.59 13.10 -19.75
CA ASP A 194 -5.81 12.42 -19.31
C ASP A 194 -5.48 11.19 -18.43
N ILE A 195 -6.42 10.80 -17.57
CA ILE A 195 -6.21 9.70 -16.62
C ILE A 195 -5.84 8.37 -17.30
N GLY A 196 -6.35 8.10 -18.51
CA GLY A 196 -6.03 6.88 -19.25
C GLY A 196 -4.57 6.84 -19.68
N SER A 197 -4.09 7.97 -20.21
CA SER A 197 -2.68 8.17 -20.54
C SER A 197 -1.79 8.10 -19.30
N PHE A 198 -2.19 8.73 -18.19
CA PHE A 198 -1.45 8.68 -16.93
C PHE A 198 -1.30 7.25 -16.40
N VAL A 199 -2.39 6.50 -16.30
CA VAL A 199 -2.38 5.11 -15.79
C VAL A 199 -1.58 4.19 -16.72
N SER A 200 -1.63 4.43 -18.03
CA SER A 200 -0.83 3.69 -19.01
C SER A 200 0.66 3.96 -18.82
N GLU A 201 1.03 5.22 -18.55
CA GLU A 201 2.41 5.59 -18.25
C GLU A 201 2.90 4.99 -16.92
N PHE A 202 2.07 5.02 -15.87
CA PHE A 202 2.38 4.35 -14.59
C PHE A 202 2.70 2.86 -14.81
N LYS A 203 1.85 2.15 -15.57
CA LYS A 203 2.07 0.73 -15.90
C LYS A 203 3.33 0.51 -16.74
N ARG A 204 3.67 1.44 -17.64
CA ARG A 204 4.91 1.38 -18.43
C ARG A 204 6.13 1.52 -17.50
N LEU A 205 6.13 2.49 -16.59
CA LEU A 205 7.21 2.69 -15.63
C LEU A 205 7.40 1.47 -14.73
N MET A 206 6.33 0.89 -14.20
CA MET A 206 6.40 -0.35 -13.42
C MET A 206 7.10 -1.52 -14.15
N LYS A 207 7.07 -1.56 -15.49
CA LYS A 207 7.76 -2.58 -16.29
C LYS A 207 9.24 -2.26 -16.53
N GLN A 208 9.63 -0.99 -16.43
CA GLN A 208 11.01 -0.53 -16.61
C GLN A 208 11.84 -0.66 -15.33
N VAL A 209 11.17 -0.69 -14.18
CA VAL A 209 11.81 -0.90 -12.89
C VAL A 209 12.56 -2.22 -12.88
N MET A 210 13.87 -2.16 -12.62
CA MET A 210 14.75 -3.32 -12.53
C MET A 210 14.73 -3.90 -11.12
N ASP A 211 14.58 -5.21 -10.99
CA ASP A 211 14.73 -5.86 -9.68
C ASP A 211 16.22 -5.91 -9.31
N VAL A 212 16.57 -5.41 -8.13
CA VAL A 212 17.93 -5.57 -7.59
C VAL A 212 17.98 -6.92 -6.91
N ARG A 213 18.78 -7.83 -7.46
CA ARG A 213 19.20 -9.00 -6.69
C ARG A 213 20.37 -8.56 -5.85
N GLU A 214 20.22 -8.58 -4.53
CA GLU A 214 21.38 -8.46 -3.67
C GLU A 214 22.30 -9.63 -3.98
N GLU A 215 23.46 -9.33 -4.58
CA GLU A 215 24.53 -10.30 -4.64
C GLU A 215 24.89 -10.63 -3.19
N LYS A 216 24.65 -11.88 -2.79
CA LYS A 216 25.06 -12.36 -1.48
C LYS A 216 26.56 -12.13 -1.39
N VAL A 217 26.99 -11.16 -0.59
CA VAL A 217 28.41 -10.96 -0.29
C VAL A 217 28.90 -12.26 0.35
N PRO A 218 29.80 -13.03 -0.30
CA PRO A 218 30.27 -14.28 0.26
C PRO A 218 30.94 -14.00 1.60
N GLY A 219 30.35 -14.49 2.69
CA GLY A 219 30.90 -14.33 4.05
C GLY A 219 30.13 -13.40 4.99
N SER A 220 29.06 -12.70 4.57
CA SER A 220 28.23 -11.99 5.55
C SER A 220 27.31 -12.99 6.28
N GLN A 221 27.72 -13.41 7.49
CA GLN A 221 26.84 -14.10 8.42
C GLN A 221 25.99 -13.03 9.14
N TRP A 222 24.78 -12.78 8.62
CA TRP A 222 23.70 -12.11 9.34
C TRP A 222 22.66 -13.17 9.75
#